data_AF-A0AAD5TSJ9-F1
#
_entry.id   AF-A0AAD5TSJ9-F1
#
_cell.length_a   1.000
_cell.length_b   1.000
_cell.length_c   1.000
_cell.angle_alpha   90.00
_cell.angle_beta   90.00
_cell.angle_gamma   90.00
#
_symmetry.space_group_name_H-M   'P 1'
#
loop_
_entity.id
_entity.type
_entity.pdbx_description
1 polymer ?
#
loop_
_entity_poly.entity_id
_entity_poly.type
_entity_poly.pdbx_seq_one_letter_code
_entity_poly.pdbx_strand_id
1 'polypeptide(L)'
;EPVFNVGDELQAINRVHRIGQSKETFVHRYIMKDTVEQKIFASNKIKTKIYFQNGGDMKEIHCKSKQLLKNYEENLSDEDLINVYFDS
;
A
#
# COMPACT_ATOMS: atom_id res chain seq x y z
N GLU A 1 -8.62 -15.85 -4.45
CA GLU A 1 -9.22 -14.52 -4.67
C GLU A 1 -8.40 -13.48 -3.91
N PRO A 2 -8.12 -12.30 -4.47
CA PRO A 2 -7.37 -11.26 -3.77
C PRO A 2 -8.19 -10.74 -2.58
N VAL A 3 -7.60 -10.76 -1.38
CA VAL A 3 -8.25 -10.28 -0.16
C VAL A 3 -8.29 -8.75 -0.21
N PHE A 4 -9.50 -8.18 -0.24
CA PHE A 4 -9.70 -6.72 -0.36
C PHE A 4 -9.44 -5.96 0.94
N ASN A 5 -9.43 -6.68 2.06
CA ASN A 5 -9.25 -6.13 3.38
C ASN A 5 -7.77 -6.02 3.73
N VAL A 6 -7.30 -4.78 3.91
CA VAL A 6 -5.92 -4.47 4.31
C VAL A 6 -5.55 -5.12 5.64
N GLY A 7 -6.51 -5.28 6.56
CA GLY A 7 -6.27 -5.91 7.87
C GLY A 7 -5.92 -7.40 7.76
N ASP A 8 -6.60 -8.13 6.87
CA ASP A 8 -6.35 -9.56 6.67
C ASP A 8 -5.00 -9.79 5.98
N GLU A 9 -4.65 -8.89 5.06
CA GLU A 9 -3.34 -8.92 4.42
C GLU A 9 -2.21 -8.64 5.42
N LEU A 10 -2.33 -7.61 6.26
CA LEU A 10 -1.36 -7.34 7.31
C LEU A 10 -1.25 -8.51 8.28
N GLN A 11 -2.35 -9.16 8.61
CA GLN A 11 -2.33 -10.35 9.46
C GLN A 11 -1.56 -11.51 8.79
N ALA A 12 -1.74 -11.72 7.49
CA ALA A 12 -1.00 -12.73 6.73
C ALA A 12 0.51 -12.40 6.67
N ILE A 13 0.87 -11.13 6.44
CA ILE A 13 2.27 -10.68 6.45
C ILE A 13 2.89 -10.91 7.84
N ASN A 14 2.19 -10.52 8.91
CA ASN A 14 2.65 -10.71 10.29
C ASN A 14 2.80 -12.19 10.69
N ARG A 15 2.11 -13.13 10.01
CA ARG A 15 2.31 -14.58 10.24
C ARG A 15 3.67 -15.04 9.72
N VAL A 16 4.16 -14.44 8.63
CA VAL A 16 5.42 -14.79 7.96
C VAL A 16 6.58 -14.01 8.58
N HIS A 17 6.40 -12.72 8.80
CA HIS A 17 7.38 -11.83 9.42
C HIS A 17 7.26 -11.92 10.95
N ARG A 18 8.05 -12.81 11.56
CA ARG A 18 8.02 -13.08 13.01
C ARG A 18 9.37 -12.83 13.66
N ILE A 19 9.36 -12.25 14.86
CA ILE A 19 10.54 -12.02 15.70
C ILE A 19 11.27 -13.36 15.92
N GLY A 20 12.58 -13.36 15.63
CA GLY A 20 13.44 -14.55 15.69
C GLY A 20 13.71 -15.22 14.33
N GLN A 21 13.12 -14.72 13.24
CA GLN A 21 13.52 -15.07 11.89
C GLN A 21 14.85 -14.37 11.55
N SER A 22 15.87 -15.12 11.15
CA SER A 22 17.19 -14.58 10.77
C SER A 22 17.35 -14.38 9.26
N LYS A 23 16.38 -14.86 8.48
CA LYS A 23 16.35 -14.73 7.03
C LYS A 23 15.37 -13.64 6.62
N GLU A 24 15.76 -12.90 5.61
CA GLU A 24 14.94 -11.87 4.99
C GLU A 24 13.68 -12.48 4.34
N THR A 25 12.54 -11.79 4.49
CA THR A 25 11.25 -12.24 3.97
C THR A 25 10.71 -11.24 2.95
N PHE A 26 10.34 -11.72 1.77
CA PHE A 26 9.80 -10.90 0.69
C PHE A 26 8.30 -11.17 0.52
N VAL A 27 7.54 -10.10 0.28
CA VAL A 27 6.11 -10.18 -0.03
C VAL A 27 5.90 -9.59 -1.42
N HIS A 28 5.52 -10.44 -2.38
CA HIS A 28 5.19 -10.02 -3.73
C HIS A 28 3.70 -9.79 -3.88
N ARG A 29 3.32 -8.60 -4.31
CA ARG A 29 1.93 -8.25 -4.61
C ARG A 29 1.75 -8.13 -6.12
N TYR A 30 0.89 -8.97 -6.68
CA TYR A 30 0.49 -8.85 -8.08
C TYR A 30 -0.74 -7.94 -8.20
N ILE A 31 -0.62 -6.86 -8.96
CA ILE A 31 -1.71 -5.91 -9.21
C ILE A 31 -1.94 -5.85 -10.73
N MET A 32 -3.19 -6.05 -11.15
CA MET A 32 -3.57 -5.93 -12.55
C MET A 32 -3.77 -4.47 -12.94
N LYS A 33 -3.20 -4.05 -14.07
CA LYS A 33 -3.42 -2.71 -14.64
C LYS A 33 -4.85 -2.56 -15.13
N ASP A 34 -5.38 -1.34 -15.10
CA ASP A 34 -6.71 -0.95 -15.56
C ASP A 34 -7.87 -1.66 -14.82
N THR A 35 -7.60 -2.13 -13.60
CA THR A 35 -8.60 -2.79 -12.75
C THR A 35 -8.91 -1.98 -11.49
N VAL A 36 -9.93 -2.41 -10.74
CA VAL A 36 -10.32 -1.75 -9.49
C VAL A 36 -9.24 -1.91 -8.42
N GLU A 37 -8.49 -3.00 -8.45
CA GLU A 37 -7.40 -3.34 -7.54
C GLU A 37 -6.29 -2.28 -7.57
N GLN A 38 -5.93 -1.80 -8.77
CA GLN A 38 -4.94 -0.73 -8.94
C GLN A 38 -5.40 0.57 -8.26
N LYS A 39 -6.66 0.95 -8.44
CA LYS A 39 -7.23 2.19 -7.87
C LYS A 39 -7.26 2.15 -6.35
N ILE A 40 -7.59 0.99 -5.79
CA ILE A 40 -7.63 0.79 -4.33
C ILE A 40 -6.23 0.81 -3.75
N PHE A 41 -5.28 0.14 -4.38
CA PHE A 41 -3.89 0.17 -3.97
C PHE A 41 -3.33 1.60 -3.95
N ALA A 42 -3.53 2.37 -5.02
CA ALA A 42 -3.12 3.77 -5.09
C ALA A 42 -3.78 4.63 -3.99
N SER A 43 -5.09 4.44 -3.77
CA SER A 43 -5.84 5.17 -2.75
C SER A 43 -5.31 4.89 -1.34
N ASN A 44 -5.04 3.63 -1.02
CA ASN A 44 -4.46 3.24 0.26
C ASN A 44 -3.04 3.76 0.43
N LYS A 45 -2.16 3.62 -0.59
CA LYS A 45 -0.77 4.11 -0.56
C LYS A 45 -0.71 5.62 -0.30
N ILE A 46 -1.54 6.40 -0.98
CA ILE A 46 -1.61 7.86 -0.82
C ILE A 46 -2.15 8.25 0.56
N LYS A 47 -3.25 7.64 1.01
CA LYS A 47 -3.82 7.92 2.34
C LYS A 47 -2.82 7.60 3.45
N THR A 48 -2.16 6.45 3.38
CA THR A 48 -1.12 6.05 4.33
C THR A 48 0.04 7.05 4.35
N LYS A 49 0.53 7.47 3.17
CA LYS A 49 1.60 8.49 3.06
C LYS A 49 1.20 9.82 3.71
N ILE A 50 0.00 10.32 3.42
CA ILE A 50 -0.49 11.60 3.98
C ILE A 50 -0.72 11.47 5.49
N TYR A 51 -1.22 10.33 5.96
CA TYR A 51 -1.41 10.05 7.38
C TYR A 51 -0.10 10.15 8.16
N PHE A 52 0.97 9.51 7.67
CA PHE A 52 2.30 9.61 8.28
C PHE A 52 2.87 11.04 8.24
N GLN A 53 2.55 11.83 7.22
CA GLN A 53 3.08 13.19 7.05
C GLN A 53 2.33 14.27 7.84
N ASN A 54 1.01 14.14 8.05
CA ASN A 54 0.17 15.23 8.59
C ASN A 54 -0.51 14.90 9.92
N GLY A 55 -0.22 13.75 10.54
CA GLY A 55 -0.61 13.48 11.93
C GLY A 55 -2.10 13.24 12.20
N GLY A 56 -2.90 12.90 11.18
CA GLY A 56 -4.24 12.32 11.36
C GLY A 56 -5.45 13.24 11.20
N ASP A 57 -5.33 14.50 10.75
CA ASP A 57 -6.53 15.29 10.39
C ASP A 57 -7.25 14.70 9.17
N MET A 58 -8.39 14.08 9.42
CA MET A 58 -9.16 13.34 8.42
C MET A 58 -9.72 14.23 7.29
N LYS A 59 -10.03 15.51 7.56
CA LYS A 59 -10.54 16.42 6.52
C LYS A 59 -9.45 16.79 5.53
N GLU A 60 -8.26 17.07 6.04
CA GLU A 60 -7.09 17.41 5.25
C GLU A 60 -6.61 16.21 4.41
N ILE A 61 -6.59 15.02 5.01
CA ILE A 61 -6.27 13.76 4.31
C ILE A 61 -7.22 13.54 3.13
N HIS A 62 -8.52 13.76 3.33
CA HIS A 62 -9.52 13.56 2.28
C HIS A 62 -9.30 14.50 1.08
N CYS A 63 -9.04 15.77 1.34
CA CYS A 63 -8.85 16.76 0.28
C CYS A 63 -7.54 16.51 -0.50
N LYS A 64 -6.43 16.34 0.21
CA LYS A 64 -5.10 16.11 -0.40
C LYS A 64 -5.04 14.78 -1.17
N SER A 65 -5.65 13.71 -0.64
CA SER A 65 -5.64 12.40 -1.31
C SER A 65 -6.38 12.41 -2.64
N LYS A 66 -7.53 13.10 -2.73
CA LYS A 66 -8.26 13.27 -4.01
C LYS A 66 -7.44 13.98 -5.08
N GLN A 67 -6.66 14.99 -4.69
CA GLN A 67 -5.80 15.74 -5.62
C GLN A 67 -4.63 14.88 -6.10
N LEU A 68 -3.97 14.14 -5.20
CA LEU A 68 -2.83 13.29 -5.55
C LEU A 68 -3.20 12.05 -6.36
N LEU A 69 -4.38 11.47 -6.13
CA LEU A 69 -4.87 10.33 -6.92
C LEU A 69 -5.01 10.66 -8.40
N LYS A 70 -5.50 11.87 -8.72
CA LYS A 70 -5.60 12.36 -10.11
C LYS A 70 -4.24 12.39 -10.83
N ASN A 71 -3.16 12.66 -10.10
CA ASN A 71 -1.82 12.75 -10.68
C ASN A 71 -1.09 11.39 -10.73
N TYR A 72 -1.51 10.42 -9.90
CA TYR A 72 -0.89 9.09 -9.81
C TYR A 72 -1.33 8.16 -10.95
N GLU A 73 -2.53 8.37 -11.52
CA GLU A 73 -2.99 7.62 -12.70
C GLU A 73 -2.12 7.85 -13.94
N GLU A 74 -1.38 8.97 -14.02
CA GLU A 74 -0.54 9.31 -15.18
C GLU A 74 0.92 8.84 -15.08
N ASN A 75 1.40 8.39 -13.92
CA ASN A 75 2.83 8.09 -13.67
C ASN A 75 3.07 6.77 -12.92
N LEU A 76 2.28 5.73 -13.21
CA LEU A 76 2.49 4.42 -12.59
C LEU A 76 3.71 3.71 -13.23
N SER A 77 4.85 3.68 -12.53
CA SER A 77 6.00 2.87 -12.93
C SER A 77 5.83 1.40 -12.47
N ASP A 78 6.29 0.45 -13.28
CA ASP A 78 6.12 -0.99 -13.03
C ASP A 78 6.89 -1.51 -11.79
N GLU A 79 7.92 -0.79 -11.34
CA GLU A 79 8.74 -1.11 -10.16
C GLU A 79 8.03 -0.83 -8.83
N ASP A 80 7.03 0.06 -8.84
CA ASP A 80 6.40 0.62 -7.63
C ASP A 80 5.42 -0.34 -6.94
N LEU A 81 5.21 -1.52 -7.55
CA LEU A 81 4.22 -2.54 -7.17
C LEU A 81 4.83 -3.77 -6.49
N ILE A 82 6.15 -3.95 -6.52
CA ILE A 82 6.75 -5.28 -6.33
C ILE A 82 7.50 -5.45 -5.00
N ASN A 83 8.03 -4.38 -4.39
CA ASN A 83 8.90 -4.53 -3.21
C ASN A 83 8.41 -3.71 -2.01
N VAL A 84 7.71 -4.36 -1.09
CA VAL A 84 7.62 -3.86 0.30
C VAL A 84 8.74 -4.55 1.08
N TYR A 85 9.85 -3.85 1.26
CA TYR A 85 10.98 -4.30 2.05
C TYR A 85 10.63 -4.10 3.54
N PHE A 86 10.60 -5.18 4.31
CA PHE A 86 10.51 -5.11 5.77
C PHE A 86 11.88 -5.44 6.33
N ASP A 87 12.65 -4.41 6.68
CA ASP A 87 13.91 -4.59 7.39
C ASP A 87 13.62 -4.98 8.85
N SER A 88 14.40 -5.92 9.39
CA SER A 88 14.20 -6.49 10.74
C SER A 88 14.73 -5.59 11.85
#